data_AF-A0A8T5IIK1-F1
#
_entry.id   AF-A0A8T5IIK1-F1
#
_cell.length_a   1.000
_cell.length_b   1.000
_cell.length_c   1.000
_cell.angle_alpha   90.00
_cell.angle_beta   90.00
_cell.angle_gamma   90.00
#
_symmetry.space_group_name_H-M   'P 1'
#
loop_
_entity.id
_entity.type
_entity.pdbx_description
1 polymer ?
#
loop_
_entity_poly.entity_id
_entity_poly.type
_entity_poly.pdbx_seq_one_letter_code
_entity_poly.pdbx_strand_id
1 'polypeptide(L)'
;MEKRVVILISAIVFLSILIPFVFYYQVYLSYSPDLNCEKIITNPNTPNAINIVFITTQNNSALEKYIQTFLETVPFSQNKEKFNFYKIDHDPECKIIQNTAVYCYSKKLIKESSNCPNDFIVAISDQEPKIRSSAYSNVISINSKHSPTVFIHEFGHVFANLADEYIPAKIPSGATNCNQEPIYETSFKGCSTTKHFRPSIASIMKTLQSTSYDLFNENLINKIIEKYK
;
A
#
# COMPACT_ATOMS: atom_id res chain seq x y z
N MET A 1 32.35 -7.33 59.30
CA MET A 1 32.48 -6.98 57.87
C MET A 1 32.35 -5.48 57.76
N GLU A 2 33.37 -4.76 57.30
CA GLU A 2 33.28 -3.30 57.18
C GLU A 2 32.16 -2.91 56.21
N LYS A 3 31.40 -1.84 56.51
CA LYS A 3 30.31 -1.34 55.65
C LYS A 3 30.72 -1.23 54.18
N ARG A 4 31.98 -0.92 53.91
CA ARG A 4 32.56 -0.84 52.55
C ARG A 4 32.55 -2.17 51.82
N VAL A 5 32.83 -3.28 52.51
CA VAL A 5 32.82 -4.63 51.93
C VAL A 5 31.40 -5.07 51.58
N VAL A 6 30.42 -4.76 52.43
CA VAL A 6 28.99 -5.07 52.18
C VAL A 6 28.46 -4.29 50.97
N ILE A 7 28.82 -3.01 50.84
CA ILE A 7 28.44 -2.17 49.70
C ILE A 7 29.08 -2.69 48.40
N LEU A 8 30.35 -3.12 48.45
CA LEU A 8 31.03 -3.66 47.28
C LEU A 8 30.37 -4.96 46.78
N ILE A 9 30.05 -5.87 47.70
CA ILE A 9 29.39 -7.15 47.37
C ILE A 9 28.00 -6.91 46.79
N SER A 10 27.22 -6.01 47.38
CA SER A 10 25.87 -5.69 46.87
C SER A 10 25.91 -5.00 45.50
N ALA A 11 26.89 -4.14 45.23
CA ALA A 11 27.10 -3.57 43.89
C ALA A 11 27.48 -4.63 42.84
N ILE A 12 28.34 -5.58 43.19
CA ILE A 12 28.74 -6.68 42.29
C ILE A 12 27.55 -7.59 41.97
N VAL A 13 26.74 -7.93 42.97
CA VAL A 13 25.52 -8.75 42.78
C VAL A 13 24.48 -8.01 41.94
N PHE A 14 24.36 -6.69 42.10
CA PHE A 14 23.43 -5.91 41.28
C PHE A 14 23.90 -5.85 39.81
N LEU A 15 25.19 -5.61 39.58
CA LEU A 15 25.78 -5.59 38.23
C LEU A 15 25.72 -6.97 37.55
N SER A 16 25.89 -8.07 38.29
CA SER A 16 25.82 -9.42 37.72
C SER A 16 24.41 -9.80 37.26
N ILE A 17 23.36 -9.16 37.78
CA ILE A 17 21.97 -9.34 37.33
C ILE A 17 21.63 -8.38 36.18
N LEU A 18 22.15 -7.15 36.23
CA LEU A 18 21.81 -6.10 35.27
C LEU A 18 22.43 -6.34 33.88
N ILE A 19 23.67 -6.84 33.84
CA ILE A 19 24.39 -7.09 32.57
C ILE A 19 23.67 -8.16 31.71
N PRO A 20 23.31 -9.35 32.24
CA PRO A 20 22.52 -10.33 31.49
C PRO A 20 21.16 -9.79 31.04
N PHE A 21 20.51 -8.97 31.87
CA PHE A 21 19.21 -8.40 31.54
C PHE A 21 19.29 -7.41 30.36
N VAL A 22 20.31 -6.54 30.34
CA VAL A 22 20.57 -5.62 29.23
C VAL A 22 20.94 -6.39 27.96
N PHE A 23 21.80 -7.41 28.06
CA PHE A 23 22.14 -8.26 26.91
C PHE A 23 20.94 -9.03 26.38
N TYR A 24 20.11 -9.61 27.26
CA TYR A 24 18.87 -10.28 26.88
C TYR A 24 17.92 -9.32 26.15
N TYR A 25 17.75 -8.10 26.66
CA TYR A 25 16.91 -7.09 26.02
C TYR A 25 17.47 -6.63 24.66
N GLN A 26 18.79 -6.47 24.53
CA GLN A 26 19.43 -6.14 23.25
C GLN A 26 19.26 -7.27 22.22
N VAL A 27 19.42 -8.53 22.63
CA VAL A 27 19.23 -9.70 21.76
C VAL A 27 17.76 -9.87 21.38
N TYR A 28 16.83 -9.63 22.31
CA TYR A 28 15.40 -9.69 22.02
C TYR A 28 14.96 -8.58 21.05
N LEU A 29 15.51 -7.37 21.19
CA LEU A 29 15.25 -6.25 20.26
C LEU A 29 15.91 -6.43 18.89
N SER A 30 16.96 -7.23 18.78
CA SER A 30 17.62 -7.53 17.49
C SER A 30 17.05 -8.75 16.77
N TYR A 31 16.14 -9.51 17.39
CA TYR A 31 15.37 -10.53 16.70
C TYR A 31 14.31 -9.89 15.82
N SER A 32 14.70 -9.49 14.62
CA SER A 32 13.77 -9.33 13.50
C SER A 32 13.64 -10.71 12.87
N PRO A 33 12.44 -11.32 12.79
CA PRO A 33 12.28 -12.50 11.94
C PRO A 33 12.79 -12.14 10.55
N ASP A 34 13.60 -13.02 9.96
CA ASP A 34 14.11 -12.86 8.60
C ASP A 34 12.90 -13.00 7.67
N LEU A 35 12.31 -11.87 7.29
CA LEU A 35 11.14 -11.83 6.44
C LEU A 35 11.57 -12.12 5.02
N ASN A 36 11.30 -13.35 4.57
CA ASN A 36 11.69 -13.80 3.25
C ASN A 36 10.94 -13.02 2.16
N CYS A 37 11.70 -12.41 1.24
CA CYS A 37 11.18 -11.73 0.07
C CYS A 37 11.00 -12.72 -1.08
N GLU A 38 9.76 -13.11 -1.35
CA GLU A 38 9.41 -13.97 -2.48
C GLU A 38 9.23 -13.13 -3.76
N LYS A 39 9.86 -13.57 -4.86
CA LYS A 39 9.67 -12.98 -6.19
C LYS A 39 8.50 -13.69 -6.88
N ILE A 40 7.42 -12.96 -7.16
CA ILE A 40 6.23 -13.53 -7.81
C ILE A 40 6.33 -13.37 -9.33
N ILE A 41 6.50 -12.13 -9.80
CA ILE A 41 6.74 -11.81 -11.20
C ILE A 41 7.84 -10.74 -11.22
N THR A 42 8.94 -11.00 -11.93
CA THR A 42 10.03 -10.03 -12.04
C THR A 42 10.55 -9.97 -13.46
N ASN A 43 10.82 -8.77 -13.94
CA ASN A 43 11.40 -8.48 -15.25
C ASN A 43 12.86 -7.98 -15.05
N PRO A 44 13.85 -8.88 -14.88
CA PRO A 44 15.22 -8.49 -14.54
C PRO A 44 15.91 -7.64 -15.62
N ASN A 45 15.38 -7.66 -16.84
CA ASN A 45 15.91 -6.94 -17.99
C ASN A 45 15.23 -5.58 -18.22
N THR A 46 14.28 -5.19 -17.39
CA THR A 46 13.65 -3.86 -17.45
C THR A 46 14.33 -3.00 -16.39
N PRO A 47 15.29 -2.12 -16.78
CA PRO A 47 15.75 -1.10 -15.87
C PRO A 47 14.53 -0.35 -15.35
N ASN A 48 14.52 -0.06 -14.05
CA ASN A 48 13.56 0.86 -13.48
C ASN A 48 12.10 0.42 -13.54
N ALA A 49 11.89 -0.90 -13.50
CA ALA A 49 10.57 -1.45 -13.25
C ALA A 49 10.03 -0.99 -11.89
N ILE A 50 8.73 -0.68 -11.86
CA ILE A 50 7.95 -0.32 -10.68
C ILE A 50 7.78 -1.57 -9.82
N ASN A 51 8.24 -1.49 -8.57
CA ASN A 51 8.25 -2.60 -7.64
C ASN A 51 7.06 -2.51 -6.68
N ILE A 52 6.19 -3.51 -6.73
CA ILE A 52 5.02 -3.62 -5.86
C ILE A 52 5.23 -4.82 -4.94
N VAL A 53 5.31 -4.56 -3.63
CA VAL A 53 5.42 -5.63 -2.62
C VAL A 53 4.08 -5.85 -1.94
N PHE A 54 3.65 -7.10 -1.88
CA PHE A 54 2.50 -7.52 -1.09
C PHE A 54 2.96 -8.01 0.28
N ILE A 55 2.36 -7.50 1.34
CA ILE A 55 2.55 -7.98 2.71
C ILE A 55 1.23 -8.63 3.13
N THR A 56 1.22 -9.96 3.16
CA THR A 56 0.02 -10.74 3.48
C THR A 56 0.35 -12.19 3.80
N THR A 57 -0.49 -12.82 4.63
CA THR A 57 -0.50 -14.28 4.88
C THR A 57 -1.30 -15.07 3.85
N GLN A 58 -1.91 -14.39 2.87
CA GLN A 58 -2.65 -15.07 1.82
C GLN A 58 -1.73 -15.90 0.92
N ASN A 59 -2.23 -17.04 0.46
CA ASN A 59 -1.50 -17.91 -0.46
C ASN A 59 -1.35 -17.25 -1.85
N ASN A 60 -0.43 -17.80 -2.65
CA ASN A 60 -0.09 -17.22 -3.95
C ASN A 60 -1.27 -17.26 -4.94
N SER A 61 -2.19 -18.22 -4.83
CA SER A 61 -3.39 -18.27 -5.69
C SER A 61 -4.36 -17.11 -5.42
N ALA A 62 -4.53 -16.71 -4.16
CA ALA A 62 -5.34 -15.55 -3.82
C ALA A 62 -4.65 -14.24 -4.26
N LEU A 63 -3.33 -14.16 -4.10
CA LEU A 63 -2.51 -13.05 -4.57
C LEU A 63 -2.56 -12.89 -6.10
N GLU A 64 -2.50 -14.01 -6.83
CA GLU A 64 -2.53 -14.03 -8.29
C GLU A 64 -3.78 -13.33 -8.86
N LYS A 65 -4.92 -13.39 -8.16
CA LYS A 65 -6.14 -12.67 -8.58
C LYS A 65 -5.94 -11.16 -8.62
N TYR A 66 -5.23 -10.59 -7.64
CA TYR A 66 -4.93 -9.15 -7.61
C TYR A 66 -3.98 -8.76 -8.74
N ILE A 67 -2.91 -9.55 -8.91
CA ILE A 67 -1.88 -9.30 -9.93
C ILE A 67 -2.45 -9.46 -11.34
N GLN A 68 -3.25 -10.49 -11.58
CA GLN A 68 -3.91 -10.72 -12.86
C GLN A 68 -4.90 -9.58 -13.17
N THR A 69 -5.77 -9.23 -12.22
CA THR A 69 -6.72 -8.12 -12.40
C THR A 69 -5.97 -6.82 -12.77
N PHE A 70 -4.88 -6.52 -12.07
CA PHE A 70 -4.02 -5.37 -12.36
C PHE A 70 -3.45 -5.44 -13.78
N LEU A 71 -2.79 -6.54 -14.15
CA LEU A 71 -2.14 -6.72 -15.45
C LEU A 71 -3.13 -6.93 -16.61
N GLU A 72 -4.42 -7.11 -16.36
CA GLU A 72 -5.47 -7.12 -17.38
C GLU A 72 -6.07 -5.74 -17.62
N THR A 73 -5.86 -4.81 -16.69
CA THR A 73 -6.45 -3.47 -16.76
C THR A 73 -5.54 -2.49 -17.49
N VAL A 74 -6.10 -1.72 -18.42
CA VAL A 74 -5.37 -0.64 -19.14
C VAL A 74 -5.11 0.52 -18.16
N PRO A 75 -3.92 1.14 -18.16
CA PRO A 75 -2.80 0.93 -19.10
C PRO A 75 -1.76 -0.11 -18.65
N PHE A 76 -1.94 -0.76 -17.50
CA PHE A 76 -0.97 -1.73 -16.97
C PHE A 76 -0.81 -2.94 -17.88
N SER A 77 -1.90 -3.39 -18.51
CA SER A 77 -1.89 -4.50 -19.47
C SER A 77 -1.04 -4.25 -20.71
N GLN A 78 -0.79 -2.99 -21.06
CA GLN A 78 0.06 -2.57 -22.18
C GLN A 78 1.52 -2.34 -21.76
N ASN A 79 1.81 -2.33 -20.46
CA ASN A 79 3.11 -2.02 -19.88
C ASN A 79 3.53 -3.08 -18.85
N LYS A 80 3.16 -4.35 -19.06
CA LYS A 80 3.34 -5.43 -18.05
C LYS A 80 4.79 -5.59 -17.62
N GLU A 81 5.71 -5.40 -18.56
CA GLU A 81 7.16 -5.50 -18.37
C GLU A 81 7.73 -4.42 -17.44
N LYS A 82 6.95 -3.34 -17.18
CA LYS A 82 7.32 -2.25 -16.27
C LYS A 82 7.01 -2.53 -14.81
N PHE A 83 6.42 -3.67 -14.48
CA PHE A 83 6.02 -3.99 -13.10
C PHE A 83 6.72 -5.25 -12.59
N ASN A 84 7.19 -5.17 -11.36
CA ASN A 84 7.67 -6.31 -10.58
C ASN A 84 6.76 -6.50 -9.37
N PHE A 85 6.49 -7.75 -9.03
CA PHE A 85 5.63 -8.14 -7.93
C PHE A 85 6.39 -9.05 -6.98
N TYR A 86 6.40 -8.66 -5.71
CA TYR A 86 7.04 -9.38 -4.62
C TYR A 86 6.02 -9.70 -3.54
N LYS A 87 6.32 -10.69 -2.72
CA LYS A 87 5.52 -11.04 -1.54
C LYS A 87 6.41 -11.19 -0.32
N ILE A 88 5.92 -10.70 0.81
CA ILE A 88 6.41 -11.02 2.14
C ILE A 88 5.27 -11.71 2.88
N ASP A 89 5.51 -12.95 3.32
CA ASP A 89 4.52 -13.77 4.03
C ASP A 89 4.43 -13.31 5.50
N HIS A 90 3.64 -12.27 5.72
CA HIS A 90 3.46 -11.66 7.03
C HIS A 90 2.06 -11.06 7.17
N ASP A 91 1.52 -11.06 8.38
CA ASP A 91 0.23 -10.44 8.68
C ASP A 91 0.43 -8.95 8.99
N PRO A 92 -0.01 -8.02 8.12
CA PRO A 92 0.21 -6.60 8.36
C PRO A 92 -0.62 -6.09 9.54
N GLU A 93 0.03 -5.34 10.44
CA GLU A 93 -0.67 -4.65 11.54
C GLU A 93 -1.50 -3.48 11.01
N CYS A 94 -2.77 -3.75 10.72
CA CYS A 94 -3.73 -2.76 10.24
C CYS A 94 -4.70 -2.33 11.35
N LYS A 95 -5.13 -1.06 11.31
CA LYS A 95 -6.17 -0.51 12.19
C LYS A 95 -7.37 -0.03 11.37
N ILE A 96 -8.53 0.01 12.00
CA ILE A 96 -9.73 0.59 11.40
C ILE A 96 -9.82 2.07 11.78
N ILE A 97 -9.82 2.96 10.79
CA ILE A 97 -9.98 4.40 11.00
C ILE A 97 -11.46 4.76 10.85
N GLN A 98 -11.97 5.54 11.80
CA GLN A 98 -13.35 6.07 11.81
C GLN A 98 -14.43 4.98 11.66
N ASN A 99 -14.12 3.74 12.02
CA ASN A 99 -14.98 2.57 11.82
C ASN A 99 -15.39 2.33 10.35
N THR A 100 -14.61 2.85 9.39
CA THR A 100 -14.98 2.87 7.96
C THR A 100 -13.94 2.27 7.04
N ALA A 101 -12.64 2.39 7.35
CA ALA A 101 -11.58 1.98 6.44
C ALA A 101 -10.41 1.29 7.14
N VAL A 102 -9.83 0.28 6.50
CA VAL A 102 -8.58 -0.34 6.93
C VAL A 102 -7.42 0.57 6.61
N TYR A 103 -6.49 0.71 7.54
CA TYR A 103 -5.29 1.53 7.40
C TYR A 103 -4.08 0.80 7.99
N CYS A 104 -3.12 0.46 7.13
CA CYS A 104 -1.96 -0.34 7.48
C CYS A 104 -0.66 0.47 7.56
N TYR A 105 -0.65 1.74 7.14
CA TYR A 105 0.57 2.55 7.15
C TYR A 105 1.13 2.70 8.58
N SER A 106 2.33 2.17 8.78
CA SER A 106 3.07 2.23 10.05
C SER A 106 4.57 2.16 9.80
N LYS A 107 5.39 2.67 10.73
CA LYS A 107 6.86 2.55 10.64
C LYS A 107 7.31 1.08 10.57
N LYS A 108 6.56 0.19 11.22
CA LYS A 108 6.82 -1.26 11.20
C LYS A 108 6.59 -1.81 9.79
N LEU A 109 5.45 -1.54 9.17
CA LEU A 109 5.15 -1.99 7.81
C LEU A 109 6.19 -1.49 6.79
N ILE A 110 6.61 -0.21 6.89
CA ILE A 110 7.66 0.35 6.02
C ILE A 110 9.01 -0.34 6.23
N LYS A 111 9.35 -0.70 7.48
CA LYS A 111 10.57 -1.45 7.76
C LYS A 111 10.48 -2.87 7.20
N GLU A 112 9.33 -3.52 7.34
CA GLU A 112 9.11 -4.88 6.83
C GLU A 112 9.17 -4.92 5.31
N SER A 113 8.54 -3.96 4.63
CA SER A 113 8.57 -3.87 3.16
C SER A 113 9.98 -3.73 2.59
N SER A 114 10.91 -3.13 3.35
CA SER A 114 12.29 -2.92 2.94
C SER A 114 13.11 -4.20 2.73
N ASN A 115 12.60 -5.37 3.15
CA ASN A 115 13.19 -6.67 2.81
C ASN A 115 13.02 -7.03 1.32
N CYS A 116 12.13 -6.33 0.60
CA CYS A 116 11.97 -6.43 -0.85
C CYS A 116 12.25 -5.09 -1.55
N PRO A 117 12.61 -5.09 -2.84
CA PRO A 117 12.42 -3.92 -3.68
C PRO A 117 10.97 -3.46 -3.60
N ASN A 118 10.73 -2.21 -3.21
CA ASN A 118 9.38 -1.69 -3.01
C ASN A 118 9.31 -0.19 -3.30
N ASP A 119 8.55 0.16 -4.34
CA ASP A 119 8.09 1.52 -4.59
C ASP A 119 6.71 1.72 -3.96
N PHE A 120 5.86 0.70 -4.09
CA PHE A 120 4.52 0.64 -3.53
C PHE A 120 4.34 -0.60 -2.66
N ILE A 121 3.58 -0.44 -1.58
CA ILE A 121 3.34 -1.49 -0.59
C ILE A 121 1.86 -1.79 -0.56
N VAL A 122 1.48 -3.05 -0.77
CA VAL A 122 0.11 -3.53 -0.68
C VAL A 122 -0.03 -4.41 0.55
N ALA A 123 -0.65 -3.88 1.60
CA ALA A 123 -0.96 -4.63 2.80
C ALA A 123 -2.37 -5.20 2.69
N ILE A 124 -2.51 -6.52 2.70
CA ILE A 124 -3.82 -7.18 2.63
C ILE A 124 -4.17 -7.80 3.98
N SER A 125 -5.26 -7.34 4.57
CA SER A 125 -5.79 -7.87 5.84
C SER A 125 -7.24 -8.33 5.69
N ASP A 126 -7.65 -9.29 6.52
CA ASP A 126 -9.04 -9.74 6.58
C ASP A 126 -9.83 -8.89 7.58
N GLN A 127 -10.89 -8.23 7.11
CA GLN A 127 -11.73 -7.36 7.91
C GLN A 127 -13.22 -7.63 7.62
N GLU A 128 -14.12 -7.06 8.41
CA GLU A 128 -15.55 -7.13 8.10
C GLU A 128 -15.83 -6.55 6.69
N PRO A 129 -16.76 -7.13 5.90
CA PRO A 129 -17.03 -6.67 4.52
C PRO A 129 -17.44 -5.21 4.38
N LYS A 130 -17.94 -4.58 5.44
CA LYS A 130 -18.31 -3.15 5.45
C LYS A 130 -17.11 -2.21 5.55
N ILE A 131 -15.97 -2.71 6.02
CA ILE A 131 -14.74 -1.93 6.16
C ILE A 131 -14.09 -1.78 4.80
N ARG A 132 -13.88 -0.54 4.37
CA ARG A 132 -13.32 -0.17 3.07
C ARG A 132 -11.81 -0.33 3.05
N SER A 133 -11.26 -0.62 1.88
CA SER A 133 -9.85 -0.40 1.59
C SER A 133 -9.50 1.09 1.66
N SER A 134 -8.20 1.40 1.70
CA SER A 134 -7.72 2.78 1.61
C SER A 134 -6.32 2.89 1.04
N ALA A 135 -5.99 4.10 0.58
CA ALA A 135 -4.66 4.49 0.09
C ALA A 135 -4.10 5.63 0.92
N TYR A 136 -2.82 5.54 1.32
CA TYR A 136 -2.10 6.63 1.97
C TYR A 136 -0.60 6.56 1.69
N SER A 137 -0.01 7.68 1.26
CA SER A 137 1.39 7.72 0.79
C SER A 137 1.58 6.70 -0.35
N ASN A 138 2.54 5.78 -0.22
CA ASN A 138 2.79 4.69 -1.14
C ASN A 138 2.24 3.35 -0.62
N VAL A 139 1.38 3.38 0.41
CA VAL A 139 0.78 2.19 1.02
C VAL A 139 -0.68 2.08 0.62
N ILE A 140 -1.04 0.90 0.13
CA ILE A 140 -2.39 0.48 -0.23
C ILE A 140 -2.83 -0.55 0.82
N SER A 141 -3.92 -0.25 1.53
CA SER A 141 -4.50 -1.10 2.57
C SER A 141 -5.74 -1.78 2.00
N ILE A 142 -5.67 -3.08 1.75
CA ILE A 142 -6.75 -3.86 1.13
C ILE A 142 -7.48 -4.70 2.17
N ASN A 143 -8.81 -4.62 2.16
CA ASN A 143 -9.66 -5.62 2.79
C ASN A 143 -9.81 -6.83 1.86
N SER A 144 -9.36 -8.01 2.31
CA SER A 144 -9.40 -9.24 1.52
C SER A 144 -10.81 -9.71 1.13
N LYS A 145 -11.86 -9.19 1.80
CA LYS A 145 -13.26 -9.47 1.47
C LYS A 145 -13.77 -8.70 0.24
N HIS A 146 -12.99 -7.75 -0.28
CA HIS A 146 -13.40 -6.91 -1.41
C HIS A 146 -12.91 -7.47 -2.75
N SER A 147 -13.53 -6.99 -3.83
CA SER A 147 -13.11 -7.34 -5.19
C SER A 147 -11.65 -6.95 -5.44
N PRO A 148 -10.87 -7.77 -6.17
CA PRO A 148 -9.53 -7.38 -6.62
C PRO A 148 -9.48 -6.07 -7.40
N THR A 149 -10.59 -5.63 -8.01
CA THR A 149 -10.67 -4.31 -8.67
C THR A 149 -10.45 -3.14 -7.71
N VAL A 150 -10.70 -3.33 -6.41
CA VAL A 150 -10.39 -2.31 -5.40
C VAL A 150 -8.90 -2.05 -5.31
N PHE A 151 -8.03 -3.06 -5.50
CA PHE A 151 -6.59 -2.83 -5.57
C PHE A 151 -6.23 -1.83 -6.66
N ILE A 152 -6.84 -1.96 -7.84
CA ILE A 152 -6.60 -1.04 -8.95
C ILE A 152 -7.08 0.36 -8.60
N HIS A 153 -8.29 0.50 -8.06
CA HIS A 153 -8.82 1.78 -7.59
C HIS A 153 -7.86 2.49 -6.63
N GLU A 154 -7.43 1.80 -5.57
CA GLU A 154 -6.51 2.36 -4.58
C GLU A 154 -5.12 2.64 -5.16
N PHE A 155 -4.67 1.81 -6.11
CA PHE A 155 -3.42 2.04 -6.82
C PHE A 155 -3.47 3.35 -7.62
N GLY A 156 -4.61 3.69 -8.23
CA GLY A 156 -4.82 4.97 -8.91
C GLY A 156 -4.58 6.18 -8.01
N HIS A 157 -4.98 6.10 -6.74
CA HIS A 157 -4.71 7.14 -5.75
C HIS A 157 -3.21 7.30 -5.47
N VAL A 158 -2.50 6.23 -5.15
CA VAL A 158 -1.08 6.34 -4.76
C VAL A 158 -0.15 6.56 -5.95
N PHE A 159 -0.49 6.06 -7.12
CA PHE A 159 0.38 6.08 -8.30
C PHE A 159 0.21 7.35 -9.12
N ALA A 160 -1.05 7.77 -9.35
CA ALA A 160 -1.38 8.88 -10.24
C ALA A 160 -2.08 10.05 -9.54
N ASN A 161 -2.20 10.00 -8.21
CA ASN A 161 -2.90 11.03 -7.41
C ASN A 161 -4.32 11.30 -7.93
N LEU A 162 -5.02 10.24 -8.36
CA LEU A 162 -6.40 10.36 -8.83
C LEU A 162 -7.33 10.65 -7.65
N ALA A 163 -8.31 11.52 -7.86
CA ALA A 163 -9.41 11.75 -6.93
C ALA A 163 -10.52 10.71 -7.14
N ASP A 164 -11.31 10.48 -6.10
CA ASP A 164 -12.59 9.79 -6.23
C ASP A 164 -13.58 10.58 -7.09
N GLU A 165 -14.23 9.92 -8.03
CA GLU A 165 -15.18 10.56 -8.95
C GLU A 165 -16.63 10.45 -8.49
N TYR A 166 -16.91 9.66 -7.44
CA TYR A 166 -18.22 9.62 -6.79
C TYR A 166 -18.41 10.81 -5.84
N ILE A 167 -19.65 11.07 -5.43
CA ILE A 167 -20.01 12.13 -4.47
C ILE A 167 -20.70 11.48 -3.27
N PRO A 168 -20.40 11.91 -2.04
CA PRO A 168 -19.35 12.86 -1.66
C PRO A 168 -17.98 12.18 -1.47
N ALA A 169 -16.91 12.88 -1.83
CA ALA A 169 -15.54 12.51 -1.53
C ALA A 169 -14.63 13.75 -1.40
N LYS A 170 -13.39 13.54 -0.97
CA LYS A 170 -12.39 14.61 -0.83
C LYS A 170 -11.42 14.56 -2.01
N ILE A 171 -11.18 15.72 -2.63
CA ILE A 171 -10.19 15.86 -3.70
C ILE A 171 -8.80 16.02 -3.07
N PRO A 172 -7.83 15.12 -3.33
CA PRO A 172 -6.45 15.33 -2.90
C PRO A 172 -5.81 16.49 -3.67
N SER A 173 -4.87 17.18 -3.02
CA SER A 173 -4.19 18.32 -3.63
C SER A 173 -3.45 17.87 -4.91
N GLY A 174 -3.67 18.60 -6.01
CA GLY A 174 -3.03 18.30 -7.30
C GLY A 174 -3.67 17.19 -8.11
N ALA A 175 -4.78 16.59 -7.65
CA ALA A 175 -5.56 15.68 -8.49
C ALA A 175 -6.17 16.42 -9.68
N THR A 176 -6.09 15.84 -10.87
CA THR A 176 -6.50 16.51 -12.11
C THR A 176 -7.74 15.91 -12.76
N ASN A 177 -8.19 14.74 -12.33
CA ASN A 177 -9.38 14.06 -12.85
C ASN A 177 -10.71 14.59 -12.29
N CYS A 178 -10.67 15.38 -11.21
CA CYS A 178 -11.79 16.18 -10.72
C CYS A 178 -11.46 17.66 -10.78
N ASN A 179 -11.96 18.38 -11.79
CA ASN A 179 -11.61 19.80 -12.03
C ASN A 179 -12.83 20.74 -11.89
N GLN A 180 -12.62 21.99 -11.51
CA GLN A 180 -13.71 22.98 -11.42
C GLN A 180 -14.25 23.36 -12.80
N GLU A 181 -13.40 23.32 -13.82
CA GLU A 181 -13.77 23.52 -15.21
C GLU A 181 -13.88 22.17 -15.95
N PRO A 182 -14.70 22.07 -17.00
CA PRO A 182 -14.75 20.88 -17.85
C PRO A 182 -13.36 20.52 -18.43
N ILE A 183 -12.96 19.25 -18.31
CA ILE A 183 -11.70 18.71 -18.86
C ILE A 183 -11.80 18.60 -20.40
N TYR A 184 -13.00 18.22 -20.85
CA TYR A 184 -13.46 18.12 -22.23
C TYR A 184 -14.84 18.76 -22.35
N GLU A 185 -15.26 19.11 -23.58
CA GLU A 185 -16.62 19.59 -23.85
C GLU A 185 -17.71 18.61 -23.36
N THR A 186 -17.41 17.31 -23.37
CA THR A 186 -18.30 16.22 -22.94
C THR A 186 -18.17 15.85 -21.45
N SER A 187 -17.50 16.67 -20.63
CA SER A 187 -17.31 16.36 -19.21
C SER A 187 -18.62 16.36 -18.44
N PHE A 188 -18.65 15.57 -17.36
CA PHE A 188 -19.85 15.40 -16.56
C PHE A 188 -19.72 16.10 -15.22
N LYS A 189 -20.72 16.91 -14.86
CA LYS A 189 -20.77 17.53 -13.55
C LYS A 189 -20.88 16.46 -12.45
N GLY A 190 -20.18 16.71 -11.36
CA GLY A 190 -20.13 15.91 -10.16
C GLY A 190 -18.92 14.97 -10.09
N CYS A 191 -17.86 15.39 -9.39
CA CYS A 191 -16.62 14.61 -9.21
C CYS A 191 -16.05 14.92 -7.83
N SER A 192 -16.07 13.98 -6.88
CA SER A 192 -15.88 14.20 -5.43
C SER A 192 -16.92 15.15 -4.78
N THR A 193 -17.27 16.24 -5.44
CA THR A 193 -18.23 17.26 -5.03
C THR A 193 -19.12 17.64 -6.21
N THR A 194 -20.25 18.29 -5.93
CA THR A 194 -21.20 18.76 -6.95
C THR A 194 -20.66 19.91 -7.82
N LYS A 195 -19.51 20.50 -7.45
CA LYS A 195 -18.91 21.66 -8.12
C LYS A 195 -17.84 21.31 -9.15
N HIS A 196 -17.33 20.07 -9.15
CA HIS A 196 -16.26 19.65 -10.05
C HIS A 196 -16.81 18.73 -11.15
N PHE A 197 -16.05 18.58 -12.21
CA PHE A 197 -16.34 17.79 -13.40
C PHE A 197 -15.39 16.61 -13.48
N ARG A 198 -15.94 15.47 -13.91
CA ARG A 198 -15.22 14.24 -14.23
C ARG A 198 -15.20 14.02 -15.75
N PRO A 199 -14.20 13.32 -16.29
CA PRO A 199 -14.05 13.11 -17.73
C PRO A 199 -15.09 12.14 -18.30
N SER A 200 -15.61 11.20 -17.49
CA SER A 200 -16.48 10.12 -17.97
C SER A 200 -17.64 9.81 -17.00
N ILE A 201 -18.68 9.14 -17.50
CA ILE A 201 -19.74 8.57 -16.66
C ILE A 201 -19.33 7.25 -15.99
N ALA A 202 -18.34 6.55 -16.55
CA ALA A 202 -17.87 5.25 -16.12
C ALA A 202 -16.35 5.29 -15.98
N SER A 203 -15.89 4.97 -14.77
CA SER A 203 -14.49 4.90 -14.39
C SER A 203 -14.42 4.13 -13.07
N ILE A 204 -13.35 3.37 -12.87
CA ILE A 204 -13.08 2.67 -11.62
C ILE A 204 -12.93 3.65 -10.45
N MET A 205 -12.51 4.90 -10.70
CA MET A 205 -12.45 5.96 -9.69
C MET A 205 -13.84 6.44 -9.27
N LYS A 206 -14.90 6.11 -10.02
CA LYS A 206 -16.28 6.46 -9.69
C LYS A 206 -17.04 5.30 -9.04
N THR A 207 -16.87 4.09 -9.56
CA THR A 207 -17.64 2.93 -9.11
C THR A 207 -16.85 1.65 -9.33
N LEU A 208 -16.92 0.75 -8.35
CA LEU A 208 -16.30 -0.58 -8.43
C LEU A 208 -17.03 -1.53 -9.39
N GLN A 209 -18.19 -1.14 -9.92
CA GLN A 209 -18.86 -1.86 -11.01
C GLN A 209 -18.14 -1.67 -12.35
N SER A 210 -17.40 -0.57 -12.50
CA SER A 210 -16.50 -0.38 -13.63
C SER A 210 -15.16 -1.00 -13.28
N THR A 211 -14.62 -1.82 -14.18
CA THR A 211 -13.35 -2.53 -13.98
C THR A 211 -12.18 -1.85 -14.69
N SER A 212 -12.40 -0.65 -15.27
CA SER A 212 -11.40 0.08 -16.04
C SER A 212 -11.38 1.55 -15.66
N TYR A 213 -10.25 2.20 -15.89
CA TYR A 213 -10.18 3.66 -15.91
C TYR A 213 -10.93 4.21 -17.12
N ASP A 214 -11.29 5.49 -17.07
CA ASP A 214 -11.61 6.24 -18.28
C ASP A 214 -10.33 6.69 -18.99
N LEU A 215 -10.49 7.09 -20.26
CA LEU A 215 -9.38 7.48 -21.13
C LEU A 215 -8.49 8.62 -20.56
N PHE A 216 -9.05 9.55 -19.79
CA PHE A 216 -8.24 10.62 -19.20
C PHE A 216 -7.31 10.06 -18.12
N ASN A 217 -7.86 9.25 -17.22
CA ASN A 217 -7.10 8.59 -16.16
C ASN A 217 -6.08 7.60 -16.72
N GLU A 218 -6.44 6.81 -17.74
CA GLU A 218 -5.50 5.92 -18.45
C GLU A 218 -4.29 6.69 -19.00
N ASN A 219 -4.54 7.80 -19.71
CA ASN A 219 -3.48 8.62 -20.28
C ASN A 219 -2.58 9.25 -19.20
N LEU A 220 -3.16 9.65 -18.06
CA LEU A 220 -2.37 10.19 -16.95
C LEU A 220 -1.47 9.10 -16.34
N ILE A 221 -2.02 7.92 -16.07
CA ILE A 221 -1.26 6.78 -15.55
C ILE A 221 -0.15 6.38 -16.54
N ASN A 222 -0.46 6.28 -17.84
CA ASN A 222 0.52 5.89 -18.85
C ASN A 222 1.69 6.88 -18.94
N LYS A 223 1.42 8.20 -18.88
CA LYS A 223 2.47 9.24 -18.82
C LYS A 223 3.39 9.10 -17.61
N ILE A 224 2.85 8.62 -16.48
CA ILE A 224 3.64 8.38 -15.27
C ILE A 224 4.50 7.12 -15.45
N ILE A 225 3.95 6.04 -16.00
CA ILE A 225 4.69 4.82 -16.32
C ILE A 225 5.87 5.11 -17.28
N GLU A 226 5.64 5.85 -18.36
CA GLU A 226 6.66 6.21 -19.35
C GLU A 226 7.83 7.01 -18.75
N LYS A 227 7.54 7.85 -17.76
CA LYS A 227 8.53 8.68 -17.07
C LYS A 227 9.07 8.04 -15.80
N TYR A 228 8.59 6.86 -15.44
CA TYR A 228 8.98 6.19 -14.21
C TYR A 228 10.45 5.80 -14.29
N LYS A 229 11.18 6.21 -13.26
CA LYS A 229 12.61 6.47 -13.33
C LYS A 229 13.43 5.25 -13.38
#